data_AF-A0A920H3M0-F1
#
_entry.id   AF-A0A920H3M0-F1
#
_cell.length_a   1.000
_cell.length_b   1.000
_cell.length_c   1.000
_cell.angle_alpha   90.00
_cell.angle_beta   90.00
_cell.angle_gamma   90.00
#
_symmetry.space_group_name_H-M   'P 1'
#
loop_
_entity.id
_entity.type
_entity.pdbx_description
1 polymer ?
#
loop_
_entity_poly.entity_id
_entity_poly.type
_entity_poly.pdbx_seq_one_letter_code
_entity_poly.pdbx_strand_id
1 'polypeptide(L)'
;MATDLVSLNCSDAGIQSLAGLEQFTQIQSMKLSSNDIRNLLVLARLTALNQLWLDNNDIVDPIPVLRMSHLKELNLAGNARLQCPDPKDVPRHLSLNLPDHCTR
;
A
#
# COMPACT_ATOMS: atom_id res chain seq x y z
N MET A 1 -0.76 5.13 -29.13
CA MET A 1 -1.39 4.05 -28.33
C MET A 1 -0.24 3.30 -27.65
N ALA A 2 0.13 3.71 -26.44
CA ALA A 2 1.26 3.15 -25.70
C ALA A 2 0.84 2.97 -24.23
N THR A 3 1.20 1.83 -23.69
CA THR A 3 0.67 1.22 -22.48
C THR A 3 1.39 1.74 -21.24
N ASP A 4 1.09 2.94 -20.76
CA ASP A 4 1.78 3.45 -19.56
C ASP A 4 1.13 2.95 -18.27
N LEU A 5 0.95 1.63 -18.18
CA LEU A 5 0.86 0.96 -16.89
C LEU A 5 2.30 0.75 -16.40
N VAL A 6 2.85 1.75 -15.72
CA VAL A 6 4.14 1.57 -15.03
C VAL A 6 3.84 0.77 -13.76
N SER A 7 3.96 -0.55 -13.88
CA SER A 7 3.84 -1.50 -12.77
C SER A 7 5.22 -1.86 -12.24
N LEU A 8 5.36 -1.88 -10.92
CA LEU A 8 6.58 -2.32 -10.23
C LEU A 8 6.25 -3.52 -9.36
N ASN A 9 7.02 -4.60 -9.49
CA ASN A 9 6.93 -5.75 -8.61
C ASN A 9 8.26 -5.95 -7.88
N CYS A 10 8.21 -5.81 -6.56
CA CYS A 10 9.33 -6.01 -5.65
C CYS A 10 8.90 -6.88 -4.46
N SER A 11 8.01 -7.83 -4.67
CA SER A 11 7.65 -8.81 -3.65
C SER A 11 8.84 -9.72 -3.30
N ASP A 12 8.92 -10.15 -2.05
CA ASP A 12 9.95 -11.10 -1.56
C ASP A 12 11.39 -10.63 -1.80
N ALA A 13 11.66 -9.36 -1.48
CA ALA A 13 12.96 -8.71 -1.74
C ALA A 13 13.69 -8.25 -0.48
N GLY A 14 13.15 -8.52 0.72
CA GLY A 14 13.72 -8.06 1.99
C GLY A 14 13.71 -6.54 2.16
N ILE A 15 12.75 -5.85 1.53
CA ILE A 15 12.67 -4.39 1.54
C ILE A 15 12.21 -3.90 2.91
N GLN A 16 12.99 -3.03 3.53
CA GLN A 16 12.65 -2.35 4.80
C GLN A 16 12.37 -0.87 4.61
N SER A 17 13.01 -0.25 3.62
CA SER A 17 12.93 1.18 3.33
C SER A 17 12.40 1.42 1.93
N LEU A 18 11.49 2.37 1.81
CA LEU A 18 10.89 2.82 0.56
C LEU A 18 11.50 4.14 0.05
N ALA A 19 12.58 4.60 0.69
CA ALA A 19 13.25 5.86 0.30
C ALA A 19 13.68 5.83 -1.18
N GLY A 20 13.43 6.94 -1.88
CA GLY A 20 13.72 7.07 -3.31
C GLY A 20 12.55 6.67 -4.21
N LEU A 21 11.54 5.95 -3.71
CA LEU A 21 10.38 5.59 -4.51
C LEU A 21 9.56 6.82 -4.95
N GLU A 22 9.61 7.93 -4.20
CA GLU A 22 8.94 9.19 -4.52
C GLU A 22 9.28 9.77 -5.90
N GLN A 23 10.38 9.33 -6.51
CA GLN A 23 10.81 9.78 -7.84
C GLN A 23 9.94 9.18 -8.95
N PHE A 24 9.30 8.04 -8.69
CA PHE A 24 8.51 7.31 -9.69
C PHE A 24 7.03 7.73 -9.68
N THR A 25 6.79 9.01 -9.94
CA THR A 25 5.46 9.64 -9.86
C THR A 25 4.42 9.11 -10.84
N GLN A 26 4.84 8.34 -11.86
CA GLN A 26 3.97 7.72 -12.86
C GLN A 26 3.56 6.28 -12.52
N ILE A 27 4.09 5.68 -11.43
CA ILE A 27 3.72 4.31 -11.05
C ILE A 27 2.25 4.26 -10.67
N GLN A 28 1.54 3.32 -11.30
CA GLN A 28 0.13 3.09 -11.08
C GLN A 28 -0.13 1.85 -10.23
N SER A 29 0.72 0.82 -10.36
CA SER A 29 0.50 -0.49 -9.76
C SER A 29 1.78 -0.97 -9.09
N MET A 30 1.75 -1.22 -7.78
CA MET A 30 2.95 -1.58 -7.01
C MET A 30 2.73 -2.80 -6.12
N LYS A 31 3.52 -3.85 -6.34
CA LYS A 31 3.55 -5.06 -5.53
C LYS A 31 4.78 -5.04 -4.62
N LEU A 32 4.52 -5.00 -3.31
CA LEU A 32 5.51 -4.98 -2.23
C LEU A 32 5.22 -6.09 -1.20
N SER A 33 4.43 -7.09 -1.57
CA SER A 33 4.08 -8.22 -0.70
C SER A 33 5.29 -8.98 -0.19
N SER A 34 5.22 -9.54 1.02
CA SER A 34 6.29 -10.35 1.62
C SER A 34 7.61 -9.58 1.73
N ASN A 35 7.58 -8.46 2.44
CA ASN A 35 8.76 -7.66 2.76
C ASN A 35 8.74 -7.28 4.25
N ASP A 36 9.67 -6.45 4.69
CA ASP A 36 9.80 -6.00 6.08
C ASP A 36 9.42 -4.51 6.22
N ILE A 37 8.45 -4.05 5.41
CA ILE A 37 8.06 -2.63 5.36
C ILE A 37 7.23 -2.28 6.59
N ARG A 38 7.58 -1.17 7.23
CA ARG A 38 6.83 -0.63 8.38
C ARG A 38 6.24 0.77 8.14
N ASN A 39 6.92 1.60 7.34
CA ASN A 39 6.58 3.01 7.15
C ASN A 39 6.07 3.26 5.73
N LEU A 40 4.85 3.81 5.61
CA LEU A 40 4.18 4.06 4.34
C LEU A 40 4.19 5.53 3.90
N LEU A 41 4.84 6.44 4.65
CA LEU A 41 4.83 7.87 4.36
C LEU A 41 5.34 8.21 2.94
N VAL A 42 6.31 7.45 2.43
CA VAL A 42 6.83 7.65 1.08
C VAL A 42 5.77 7.32 0.02
N LEU A 43 4.98 6.26 0.22
CA LEU A 43 3.94 5.83 -0.73
C LEU A 43 2.82 6.86 -0.86
N ALA A 44 2.52 7.60 0.22
CA ALA A 44 1.52 8.67 0.20
C ALA A 44 1.87 9.80 -0.81
N ARG A 45 3.12 9.88 -1.27
CA ARG A 45 3.57 10.86 -2.27
C ARG A 45 3.38 10.39 -3.71
N LEU A 46 3.07 9.10 -3.92
CA LEU A 46 2.87 8.51 -5.25
C LEU A 46 1.43 8.71 -5.70
N THR A 47 1.12 9.93 -6.15
CA THR A 47 -0.25 10.37 -6.45
C THR A 47 -0.92 9.62 -7.60
N ALA A 48 -0.15 8.92 -8.45
CA ALA A 48 -0.68 8.11 -9.54
C ALA A 48 -1.02 6.66 -9.14
N LEU A 49 -0.65 6.21 -7.94
CA LEU A 49 -0.91 4.84 -7.49
C LEU A 49 -2.41 4.58 -7.41
N ASN A 50 -2.83 3.49 -8.04
CA ASN A 50 -4.20 2.98 -8.04
C ASN A 50 -4.30 1.58 -7.41
N GLN A 51 -3.24 0.78 -7.45
CA GLN A 51 -3.19 -0.57 -6.92
C GLN A 51 -1.92 -0.77 -6.09
N LEU A 52 -2.09 -1.21 -4.84
CA LEU A 52 -1.00 -1.39 -3.89
C LEU A 52 -1.17 -2.69 -3.11
N TRP A 53 -0.22 -3.61 -3.27
CA TRP A 53 -0.15 -4.84 -2.49
C TRP A 53 0.98 -4.75 -1.47
N LEU A 54 0.62 -4.78 -0.19
CA LEU A 54 1.48 -4.66 0.98
C LEU A 54 1.25 -5.83 1.95
N ASP A 55 0.67 -6.93 1.47
CA ASP A 55 0.42 -8.09 2.30
C ASP A 55 1.71 -8.72 2.83
N ASN A 56 1.64 -9.37 3.99
CA ASN A 56 2.78 -9.99 4.64
C ASN A 56 3.97 -9.02 4.83
N ASN A 57 3.69 -7.90 5.48
CA ASN A 57 4.68 -6.91 5.91
C ASN A 57 4.56 -6.65 7.42
N ASP A 58 5.27 -5.64 7.92
CA ASP A 58 5.36 -5.27 9.33
C ASP A 58 4.70 -3.89 9.61
N ILE A 59 3.69 -3.53 8.80
CA ILE A 59 3.01 -2.24 8.83
C ILE A 59 2.19 -2.09 10.11
N VAL A 60 2.29 -0.91 10.73
CA VAL A 60 1.53 -0.57 11.95
C VAL A 60 0.43 0.44 11.67
N ASP A 61 0.70 1.46 10.85
CA ASP A 61 -0.23 2.55 10.56
C ASP A 61 -0.55 2.60 9.05
N PRO A 62 -1.78 2.25 8.64
CA PRO A 62 -2.21 2.33 7.25
C PRO A 62 -2.71 3.72 6.83
N ILE A 63 -2.91 4.66 7.76
CA ILE A 63 -3.53 5.97 7.50
C ILE A 63 -2.86 6.76 6.36
N PRO A 64 -1.51 6.77 6.20
CA PRO A 64 -0.87 7.48 5.10
C PRO A 64 -1.37 7.07 3.71
N VAL A 65 -1.65 5.78 3.49
CA VAL A 65 -2.11 5.27 2.18
C VAL A 65 -3.62 5.29 2.02
N LEU A 66 -4.38 5.20 3.13
CA LEU A 66 -5.84 5.34 3.10
C LEU A 66 -6.29 6.74 2.65
N ARG A 67 -5.44 7.77 2.79
CA ARG A 67 -5.76 9.14 2.36
C ARG A 67 -5.48 9.41 0.87
N MET A 68 -4.96 8.44 0.13
CA MET A 68 -4.61 8.61 -1.28
C MET A 68 -5.86 8.58 -2.16
N SER A 69 -6.19 9.71 -2.80
CA SER A 69 -7.45 9.90 -3.55
C SER A 69 -7.60 9.04 -4.81
N HIS A 70 -6.50 8.51 -5.35
CA HIS A 70 -6.48 7.69 -6.57
C HIS A 70 -6.34 6.19 -6.29
N LEU A 71 -6.09 5.81 -5.03
CA LEU A 71 -5.91 4.41 -4.64
C LEU A 71 -7.26 3.69 -4.66
N LYS A 72 -7.36 2.64 -5.48
CA LYS A 72 -8.60 1.88 -5.68
C LYS A 72 -8.53 0.51 -5.02
N GLU A 73 -7.33 -0.06 -4.93
CA GLU A 73 -7.10 -1.37 -4.33
C GLU A 73 -5.91 -1.31 -3.38
N LEU A 74 -6.14 -1.78 -2.16
CA LEU A 74 -5.12 -1.88 -1.11
C LEU A 74 -5.22 -3.24 -0.43
N ASN A 75 -4.15 -4.03 -0.52
CA ASN A 75 -4.02 -5.27 0.23
C ASN A 75 -3.05 -5.10 1.41
N LEU A 76 -3.57 -5.23 2.64
CA LEU A 76 -2.83 -5.16 3.89
C LEU A 76 -2.91 -6.47 4.70
N ALA A 77 -3.44 -7.55 4.11
CA ALA A 77 -3.53 -8.84 4.79
C ALA A 77 -2.15 -9.32 5.32
N GLY A 78 -2.13 -10.11 6.39
CA GLY A 78 -0.86 -10.61 6.95
C GLY A 78 0.02 -9.57 7.65
N ASN A 79 -0.41 -8.30 7.78
CA ASN A 79 0.26 -7.33 8.65
C ASN A 79 -0.19 -7.50 10.10
N ALA A 80 0.42 -8.43 10.83
CA ALA A 80 -0.03 -8.86 12.16
C ALA A 80 0.00 -7.76 13.24
N ARG A 81 0.78 -6.69 13.04
CA ARG A 81 0.92 -5.56 13.97
C ARG A 81 0.11 -4.33 13.57
N LEU A 82 -0.66 -4.43 12.48
CA LEU A 82 -1.44 -3.33 11.96
C LEU A 82 -2.52 -2.90 12.94
N GLN A 83 -2.56 -1.60 13.23
CA GLN A 83 -3.67 -1.00 13.95
C GLN A 83 -4.83 -0.84 12.98
N CYS A 84 -5.94 -1.51 13.29
CA CYS A 84 -7.11 -1.53 12.42
C CYS A 84 -7.64 -0.10 12.24
N PRO A 85 -7.84 0.36 10.99
CA PRO A 85 -8.34 1.71 10.76
C PRO A 85 -9.78 1.82 11.26
N ASP A 86 -10.12 2.98 11.80
CA ASP A 86 -11.50 3.31 12.16
C ASP A 86 -12.34 3.36 10.87
N PRO A 87 -13.57 2.81 10.84
CA PRO A 87 -14.40 2.81 9.63
C PRO A 87 -14.60 4.19 8.98
N LYS A 88 -14.48 5.28 9.74
CA LYS A 88 -14.56 6.66 9.22
C LYS A 88 -13.35 7.06 8.37
N ASP A 89 -12.20 6.44 8.59
CA ASP A 89 -10.94 6.72 7.90
C ASP A 89 -10.80 5.89 6.61
N VAL A 90 -11.68 4.91 6.38
CA VAL A 90 -11.70 4.08 5.17
C VAL A 90 -12.50 4.77 4.06
N PRO A 91 -11.86 5.14 2.94
CA PRO A 91 -12.57 5.77 1.84
C PRO A 91 -13.53 4.80 1.15
N ARG A 92 -14.73 5.27 0.82
CA ARG A 92 -15.76 4.45 0.13
C ARG A 92 -15.36 3.97 -1.26
N HIS A 93 -14.39 4.62 -1.90
CA HIS A 93 -13.91 4.25 -3.24
C HIS A 93 -12.85 3.15 -3.21
N LEU A 94 -12.34 2.79 -2.02
CA LEU A 94 -11.21 1.90 -1.84
C LEU A 94 -11.69 0.47 -1.57
N SER A 95 -11.26 -0.45 -2.42
CA SER A 95 -11.29 -1.88 -2.12
C SER A 95 -10.14 -2.20 -1.17
N LEU A 96 -10.46 -2.58 0.05
CA LEU A 96 -9.50 -2.76 1.14
C LEU A 96 -9.55 -4.19 1.66
N ASN A 97 -8.40 -4.87 1.63
CA ASN A 97 -8.23 -6.16 2.29
C ASN A 97 -7.39 -5.97 3.57
N LEU A 98 -7.99 -6.25 4.72
CA LEU A 98 -7.37 -6.09 6.05
C LEU A 98 -6.89 -7.42 6.62
N PRO A 99 -5.97 -7.41 7.59
CA PRO A 99 -5.63 -8.59 8.38
C PRO A 99 -6.84 -9.20 9.11
N ASP A 100 -6.77 -10.50 9.36
CA ASP A 100 -7.82 -11.29 10.02
C ASP A 100 -8.22 -10.77 11.42
N HIS A 101 -7.31 -10.10 12.14
CA HIS A 101 -7.63 -9.53 13.45
C HIS A 101 -8.47 -8.25 13.38
N CYS A 102 -8.59 -7.63 12.21
CA CYS A 102 -9.41 -6.45 11.99
C CYS A 102 -10.83 -6.76 11.50
N THR A 103 -11.12 -8.02 11.18
CA THR A 103 -12.41 -8.47 10.63
C THR A 103 -13.27 -9.24 11.64
N ARG A 104 -12.85 -9.26 12.92
CA ARG A 104 -13.56 -9.89 14.04
C ARG A 104 -14.39 -8.92 14.85
#